data_AF-A0A380ZDL3-F1
#
_entry.id   AF-A0A380ZDL3-F1
#
_cell.length_a   1.000
_cell.length_b   1.000
_cell.length_c   1.000
_cell.angle_alpha   90.00
_cell.angle_beta   90.00
_cell.angle_gamma   90.00
#
_symmetry.space_group_name_H-M   'P 1'
#
loop_
_entity.id
_entity.type
_entity.pdbx_description
1 polymer ?
#
loop_
_entity_poly.entity_id
_entity_poly.type
_entity_poly.pdbx_seq_one_letter_code
_entity_poly.pdbx_strand_id
1 'polypeptide(L)'
;MATQLLEEGFKVSDESYKTMFIKEHPLAVVDRDEQGNVIYKTDANGVPIRDARGQPIPKFHYLTAEEKQHLQAGADGKVNVSLNGIFTPPEEAAVYAEQHAEDKNAPLYFVVFPEADSAISELLVAGYQKFLENDFWGLTNSTQEAKDLMSRYGNTGLHFDAHSRGSLTGFNMMNSFKQEGVNDVAGNTTISFHGPAANVLSASGLLGYVSGGKQTSIGFDGHRYDFVSRIIGGNGYTYETVPVGSTRWKEWWRVATNPISSHTCLGNASDKCTWRYGTSHLEQKP
;
A
#
# COMPACT_ATOMS: atom_id res chain seq x y z
N MET A 1 -20.84 8.72 32.87
CA MET A 1 -20.14 9.39 31.75
C MET A 1 -18.64 9.10 31.77
N ALA A 2 -17.88 9.40 32.84
CA ALA A 2 -16.43 9.12 32.87
C ALA A 2 -16.07 7.63 32.69
N THR A 3 -16.77 6.71 33.35
CA THR A 3 -16.53 5.26 33.24
C THR A 3 -16.83 4.72 31.83
N GLN A 4 -17.89 5.23 31.20
CA GLN A 4 -18.30 4.82 29.86
C GLN A 4 -17.32 5.29 28.78
N LEU A 5 -16.81 6.53 28.90
CA LEU A 5 -15.75 7.04 28.03
C LEU A 5 -14.44 6.26 28.20
N LEU A 6 -14.13 5.82 29.43
CA LEU A 6 -12.96 5.00 29.72
C LEU A 6 -13.08 3.61 29.08
N GLU A 7 -14.24 2.97 29.22
CA GLU A 7 -14.55 1.67 28.61
C GLU A 7 -14.51 1.73 27.08
N GLU A 8 -15.09 2.77 26.48
CA GLU A 8 -15.02 3.01 25.04
C GLU A 8 -13.58 3.23 24.58
N GLY A 9 -12.80 4.03 25.31
CA GLY A 9 -11.38 4.24 25.04
C GLY A 9 -10.57 2.93 25.08
N PHE A 10 -10.80 2.09 26.09
CA PHE A 10 -10.16 0.78 26.18
C PHE A 10 -10.54 -0.14 25.02
N LYS A 11 -11.82 -0.15 24.64
CA LYS A 11 -12.30 -0.99 23.53
C LYS A 11 -11.65 -0.61 22.20
N VAL A 12 -11.58 0.69 21.90
CA VAL A 12 -10.95 1.20 20.68
C VAL A 12 -9.44 0.90 20.68
N SER A 13 -8.76 1.07 21.82
CA SER A 13 -7.34 0.76 21.94
C SER A 13 -7.04 -0.74 21.83
N ASP A 14 -7.84 -1.60 22.47
CA ASP A 14 -7.71 -3.06 22.42
C ASP A 14 -7.95 -3.59 21.01
N GLU A 15 -8.95 -3.05 20.32
CA GLU A 15 -9.25 -3.44 18.93
C GLU A 15 -8.14 -3.01 17.97
N SER A 16 -7.63 -1.78 18.12
CA SER A 16 -6.45 -1.31 17.35
C SER A 16 -5.23 -2.20 17.60
N TYR A 17 -4.96 -2.57 18.84
CA TYR A 17 -3.87 -3.48 19.21
C TYR A 17 -4.05 -4.86 18.58
N LYS A 18 -5.25 -5.44 18.68
CA LYS A 18 -5.57 -6.73 18.05
C LYS A 18 -5.38 -6.67 16.54
N THR A 19 -5.84 -5.61 15.91
CA THR A 19 -5.71 -5.40 14.47
C THR A 19 -4.25 -5.27 14.03
N MET A 20 -3.35 -4.75 14.86
CA MET A 20 -1.92 -4.61 14.50
C MET A 20 -1.06 -5.84 14.75
N PHE A 21 -1.33 -6.58 15.82
CA PHE A 21 -0.40 -7.58 16.36
C PHE A 21 -0.99 -8.98 16.51
N ILE A 22 -2.32 -9.11 16.55
CA ILE A 22 -3.00 -10.39 16.87
C ILE A 22 -3.71 -10.96 15.65
N LYS A 23 -4.41 -10.14 14.87
CA LYS A 23 -5.01 -10.56 13.60
C LYS A 23 -3.90 -11.01 12.65
N GLU A 24 -4.23 -11.95 11.77
CA GLU A 24 -3.31 -12.37 10.70
C GLU A 24 -3.27 -11.30 9.60
N HIS A 25 -2.07 -11.05 9.05
CA HIS A 25 -1.85 -10.16 7.92
C HIS A 25 -1.33 -11.00 6.75
N PRO A 26 -2.20 -11.79 6.09
CA PRO A 26 -1.76 -12.79 5.14
C PRO A 26 -1.19 -12.14 3.87
N LEU A 27 -0.30 -12.88 3.21
CA LEU A 27 0.10 -12.60 1.84
C LEU A 27 -0.90 -13.30 0.93
N ALA A 28 -1.41 -12.57 -0.06
CA ALA A 28 -2.31 -13.10 -1.08
C ALA A 28 -1.72 -12.90 -2.47
N VAL A 29 -2.27 -13.59 -3.46
CA VAL A 29 -1.93 -13.43 -4.87
C VAL A 29 -3.19 -13.32 -5.71
N VAL A 30 -3.16 -12.46 -6.73
CA VAL A 30 -4.23 -12.35 -7.73
C VAL A 30 -4.28 -13.61 -8.61
N ASP A 31 -5.47 -14.18 -8.76
CA ASP A 31 -5.69 -15.39 -9.56
C ASP A 31 -5.55 -15.10 -11.06
N ARG A 32 -4.94 -16.05 -11.78
CA ARG A 32 -4.71 -15.97 -13.23
C ARG A 32 -5.23 -17.19 -13.97
N ASP A 33 -5.62 -16.98 -15.22
CA ASP A 33 -5.94 -18.05 -16.16
C ASP A 33 -4.68 -18.70 -16.75
N GLU A 34 -4.85 -19.75 -17.55
CA GLU A 34 -3.75 -20.48 -18.18
C GLU A 34 -2.94 -19.62 -19.18
N GLN A 35 -3.50 -18.50 -19.65
CA GLN A 35 -2.84 -17.55 -20.55
C GLN A 35 -2.14 -16.43 -19.77
N GLY A 36 -2.24 -16.42 -18.43
CA GLY A 36 -1.64 -15.42 -17.57
C GLY A 36 -2.49 -14.17 -17.39
N ASN A 37 -3.75 -14.12 -17.83
CA ASN A 37 -4.63 -12.97 -17.60
C ASN A 37 -5.25 -13.03 -16.20
N VAL A 38 -5.53 -11.86 -15.62
CA VAL A 38 -6.23 -11.74 -14.33
C VAL A 38 -7.65 -12.30 -14.44
N ILE A 39 -8.03 -13.15 -13.48
CA ILE A 39 -9.40 -13.63 -13.34
C ILE A 39 -10.17 -12.66 -12.44
N TYR A 40 -11.28 -12.10 -12.93
CA TYR A 40 -12.12 -11.18 -12.16
C TYR A 40 -13.32 -11.88 -11.52
N LYS A 41 -13.83 -11.31 -10.41
CA LYS A 41 -15.13 -11.69 -9.85
C LYS A 41 -16.23 -11.29 -10.84
N THR A 42 -17.19 -12.18 -11.08
CA THR A 42 -18.32 -11.94 -11.98
C THR A 42 -19.65 -12.19 -11.28
N ASP A 43 -20.70 -11.52 -11.71
CA ASP A 43 -22.07 -11.81 -11.29
C ASP A 43 -22.61 -13.10 -11.95
N ALA A 44 -23.88 -13.42 -11.69
CA ALA A 44 -24.55 -14.60 -12.24
C ALA A 44 -24.68 -14.60 -13.77
N ASN A 45 -24.53 -13.44 -14.42
CA ASN A 45 -24.60 -13.27 -15.86
C ASN A 45 -23.21 -13.23 -16.52
N GLY A 46 -22.13 -13.41 -15.74
CA GLY A 46 -20.75 -13.34 -16.22
C GLY A 46 -20.22 -11.91 -16.39
N VAL A 47 -20.90 -10.89 -15.86
CA VAL A 47 -20.44 -9.50 -15.93
C VAL A 47 -19.47 -9.24 -14.77
N PRO A 48 -18.30 -8.61 -15.01
CA PRO A 48 -17.36 -8.30 -13.93
C PRO A 48 -17.98 -7.42 -12.84
N ILE A 49 -17.84 -7.86 -11.59
CA ILE A 49 -18.20 -7.07 -10.41
C ILE A 49 -17.14 -5.99 -10.25
N ARG A 50 -17.58 -4.75 -10.04
CA ARG A 50 -16.70 -3.58 -9.92
C ARG A 50 -16.74 -2.99 -8.52
N ASP A 51 -15.60 -2.45 -8.10
CA ASP A 51 -15.48 -1.71 -6.85
C ASP A 51 -16.15 -0.32 -6.93
N ALA A 52 -16.07 0.45 -5.86
CA ALA A 52 -16.67 1.78 -5.78
C ALA A 52 -16.03 2.81 -6.76
N ARG A 53 -14.83 2.52 -7.29
CA ARG A 53 -14.14 3.31 -8.33
C ARG A 53 -14.54 2.91 -9.74
N GLY A 54 -15.20 1.76 -9.90
CA GLY A 54 -15.57 1.17 -11.18
C GLY A 54 -14.49 0.23 -11.75
N GLN A 55 -13.50 -0.18 -10.96
CA GLN A 55 -12.48 -1.14 -11.35
C GLN A 55 -13.01 -2.57 -11.16
N PRO A 56 -12.77 -3.49 -12.11
CA PRO A 56 -13.14 -4.89 -11.91
C PRO A 56 -12.37 -5.47 -10.72
N ILE A 57 -13.03 -6.25 -9.87
CA ILE A 57 -12.41 -6.82 -8.67
C ILE A 57 -11.71 -8.14 -9.04
N PRO A 58 -10.38 -8.26 -8.89
CA PRO A 58 -9.69 -9.53 -9.13
C PRO A 58 -10.15 -10.61 -8.15
N LYS A 59 -10.18 -11.86 -8.60
CA LYS A 59 -10.13 -13.00 -7.69
C LYS A 59 -8.72 -13.15 -7.15
N PHE A 60 -8.61 -13.68 -5.96
CA PHE A 60 -7.35 -13.91 -5.27
C PHE A 60 -7.52 -15.04 -4.27
N HIS A 61 -6.41 -15.63 -3.86
CA HIS A 61 -6.35 -16.53 -2.71
C HIS A 61 -5.22 -16.12 -1.77
N TYR A 62 -5.39 -16.46 -0.48
CA TYR A 62 -4.33 -16.34 0.50
C TYR A 62 -3.30 -17.45 0.28
N LEU A 63 -2.03 -17.09 0.32
CA LEU A 63 -0.96 -18.06 0.14
C LEU A 63 -0.86 -19.00 1.33
N THR A 64 -0.71 -20.27 1.02
CA THR A 64 -0.26 -21.29 1.97
C THR A 64 1.20 -21.04 2.39
N ALA A 65 1.62 -21.69 3.48
CA ALA A 65 3.00 -21.58 3.95
C ALA A 65 4.04 -22.03 2.89
N GLU A 66 3.68 -23.00 2.05
CA GLU A 66 4.53 -23.50 0.96
C GLU A 66 4.64 -22.47 -0.17
N GLU A 67 3.51 -21.92 -0.62
CA GLU A 67 3.50 -20.89 -1.67
C GLU A 67 4.30 -19.65 -1.27
N LYS A 68 4.21 -19.23 0.01
CA LYS A 68 5.02 -18.12 0.55
C LYS A 68 6.53 -18.33 0.44
N GLN A 69 7.02 -19.56 0.36
CA GLN A 69 8.45 -19.85 0.21
C GLN A 69 8.92 -19.80 -1.25
N HIS A 70 7.99 -19.84 -2.20
CA HIS A 70 8.27 -20.01 -3.62
C HIS A 70 7.54 -18.98 -4.49
N LEU A 71 7.59 -17.71 -4.08
CA LEU A 71 7.04 -16.61 -4.87
C LEU A 71 7.73 -16.53 -6.23
N GLN A 72 6.92 -16.30 -7.27
CA GLN A 72 7.36 -16.26 -8.65
C GLN A 72 7.65 -14.82 -9.06
N ALA A 73 8.77 -14.61 -9.74
CA ALA A 73 9.10 -13.33 -10.33
C ALA A 73 8.30 -13.09 -11.62
N GLY A 74 8.06 -11.81 -11.93
CA GLY A 74 7.56 -11.37 -13.23
C GLY A 74 8.63 -11.45 -14.33
N ALA A 75 8.26 -11.03 -15.53
CA ALA A 75 9.20 -10.93 -16.66
C ALA A 75 10.32 -9.90 -16.43
N ASP A 76 10.10 -8.97 -15.49
CA ASP A 76 11.08 -8.01 -14.96
C ASP A 76 12.11 -8.64 -14.01
N GLY A 77 11.97 -9.93 -13.69
CA GLY A 77 12.82 -10.64 -12.75
C GLY A 77 12.57 -10.28 -11.29
N LYS A 78 11.45 -9.63 -10.96
CA LYS A 78 11.12 -9.22 -9.59
C LYS A 78 9.84 -9.89 -9.09
N VAL A 79 9.83 -10.22 -7.80
CA VAL A 79 8.59 -10.52 -7.09
C VAL A 79 7.86 -9.19 -6.87
N ASN A 80 6.62 -9.06 -7.36
CA ASN A 80 5.85 -7.81 -7.30
C ASN A 80 4.84 -7.88 -6.14
N VAL A 81 5.01 -7.02 -5.14
CA VAL A 81 4.20 -7.02 -3.91
C VAL A 81 3.57 -5.66 -3.64
N SER A 82 2.26 -5.62 -3.45
CA SER A 82 1.54 -4.43 -3.03
C SER A 82 1.37 -4.37 -1.50
N LEU A 83 1.52 -3.18 -0.92
CA LEU A 83 1.25 -2.87 0.49
C LEU A 83 0.01 -1.96 0.55
N ASN A 84 -1.08 -2.48 1.13
CA ASN A 84 -2.38 -1.81 1.10
C ASN A 84 -2.50 -0.61 2.05
N GLY A 85 -3.46 0.26 1.72
CA GLY A 85 -3.77 1.47 2.47
C GLY A 85 -4.58 1.22 3.74
N ILE A 86 -5.12 2.32 4.25
CA ILE A 86 -6.10 2.36 5.35
C ILE A 86 -7.51 2.14 4.78
N PHE A 87 -8.44 1.57 5.55
CA PHE A 87 -9.84 1.35 5.09
C PHE A 87 -9.93 0.56 3.78
N THR A 88 -9.07 -0.44 3.62
CA THR A 88 -8.92 -1.18 2.37
C THR A 88 -9.20 -2.67 2.63
N PRO A 89 -10.40 -3.17 2.30
CA PRO A 89 -10.70 -4.59 2.42
C PRO A 89 -9.81 -5.41 1.46
N PRO A 90 -9.70 -6.74 1.67
CA PRO A 90 -8.87 -7.60 0.82
C PRO A 90 -9.16 -7.47 -0.68
N GLU A 91 -10.44 -7.31 -1.07
CA GLU A 91 -10.83 -7.06 -2.46
C GLU A 91 -10.24 -5.79 -3.04
N GLU A 92 -10.25 -4.69 -2.28
CA GLU A 92 -9.70 -3.42 -2.73
C GLU A 92 -8.18 -3.44 -2.70
N ALA A 93 -7.56 -4.20 -1.78
CA ALA A 93 -6.12 -4.43 -1.78
C ALA A 93 -5.66 -5.16 -3.06
N ALA A 94 -6.42 -6.15 -3.52
CA ALA A 94 -6.18 -6.82 -4.80
C ALA A 94 -6.34 -5.86 -5.99
N VAL A 95 -7.35 -4.98 -5.97
CA VAL A 95 -7.50 -3.92 -6.99
C VAL A 95 -6.30 -2.98 -6.99
N TYR A 96 -5.79 -2.58 -5.82
CA TYR A 96 -4.58 -1.74 -5.74
C TYR A 96 -3.32 -2.46 -6.25
N ALA A 97 -3.18 -3.76 -5.98
CA ALA A 97 -2.09 -4.56 -6.53
C ALA A 97 -2.06 -4.53 -8.05
N GLU A 98 -3.22 -4.67 -8.71
CA GLU A 98 -3.32 -4.55 -10.16
C GLU A 98 -3.20 -3.10 -10.67
N GLN A 99 -3.78 -2.15 -9.95
CA GLN A 99 -3.79 -0.73 -10.32
C GLN A 99 -2.38 -0.13 -10.41
N HIS A 100 -1.49 -0.52 -9.50
CA HIS A 100 -0.16 0.04 -9.39
C HIS A 100 0.92 -0.76 -10.14
N ALA A 101 0.64 -2.03 -10.46
CA ALA A 101 1.55 -2.84 -11.25
C ALA A 101 1.86 -2.22 -12.62
N GLU A 102 3.16 -2.13 -12.95
CA GLU A 102 3.62 -1.77 -14.29
C GLU A 102 3.35 -2.92 -15.27
N ASP A 103 3.70 -4.16 -14.89
CA ASP A 103 3.35 -5.38 -15.62
C ASP A 103 2.16 -6.09 -14.97
N LYS A 104 0.97 -5.87 -15.52
CA LYS A 104 -0.26 -6.55 -15.08
C LYS A 104 -0.31 -8.03 -15.42
N ASN A 105 0.66 -8.58 -16.16
CA ASN A 105 0.76 -10.01 -16.45
C ASN A 105 1.67 -10.76 -15.47
N ALA A 106 2.49 -10.06 -14.69
CA ALA A 106 3.34 -10.67 -13.66
C ALA A 106 2.51 -11.21 -12.48
N PRO A 107 2.97 -12.24 -11.73
CA PRO A 107 2.34 -12.60 -10.46
C PRO A 107 2.22 -11.37 -9.53
N LEU A 108 0.99 -11.04 -9.11
CA LEU A 108 0.73 -9.85 -8.28
C LEU A 108 0.40 -10.31 -6.87
N TYR A 109 1.36 -10.14 -5.98
CA TYR A 109 1.20 -10.43 -4.56
C TYR A 109 0.78 -9.16 -3.83
N PHE A 110 0.13 -9.32 -2.69
CA PHE A 110 -0.18 -8.20 -1.81
C PHE A 110 -0.31 -8.63 -0.36
N VAL A 111 0.26 -7.83 0.53
CA VAL A 111 0.11 -8.01 1.97
C VAL A 111 -1.24 -7.43 2.37
N VAL A 112 -2.07 -8.25 2.99
CA VAL A 112 -3.37 -7.82 3.51
C VAL A 112 -3.20 -7.30 4.92
N PHE A 113 -3.21 -5.98 5.08
CA PHE A 113 -3.44 -5.37 6.38
C PHE A 113 -4.94 -5.39 6.69
N PRO A 114 -5.42 -6.14 7.71
CA PRO A 114 -6.83 -6.23 8.04
C PRO A 114 -7.38 -4.89 8.49
N GLU A 115 -8.61 -4.58 8.09
CA GLU A 115 -9.31 -3.40 8.60
C GLU A 115 -9.64 -3.56 10.09
N ALA A 116 -9.52 -2.46 10.81
CA ALA A 116 -10.07 -2.32 12.14
C ALA A 116 -11.61 -2.29 12.09
N ASP A 117 -12.24 -2.70 13.17
CA ASP A 117 -13.69 -2.82 13.26
C ASP A 117 -14.38 -1.45 13.34
N SER A 118 -13.61 -0.37 13.57
CA SER A 118 -14.12 1.00 13.61
C SER A 118 -13.18 2.01 12.96
N ALA A 119 -13.75 3.12 12.47
CA ALA A 119 -12.97 4.20 11.87
C ALA A 119 -11.98 4.86 12.84
N ILE A 120 -12.32 4.96 14.12
CA ILE A 120 -11.43 5.55 15.12
C ILE A 120 -10.22 4.63 15.36
N SER A 121 -10.47 3.33 15.51
CA SER A 121 -9.40 2.35 15.68
C SER A 121 -8.47 2.30 14.47
N GLU A 122 -9.02 2.32 13.26
CA GLU A 122 -8.22 2.34 12.04
C GLU A 122 -7.29 3.57 11.99
N LEU A 123 -7.78 4.74 12.44
CA LEU A 123 -6.95 5.95 12.58
C LEU A 123 -5.90 5.82 13.68
N LEU A 124 -6.18 5.11 14.79
CA LEU A 124 -5.17 4.81 15.81
C LEU A 124 -4.09 3.88 15.27
N VAL A 125 -4.45 2.86 14.49
CA VAL A 125 -3.48 1.99 13.79
C VAL A 125 -2.58 2.84 12.89
N ALA A 126 -3.16 3.69 12.05
CA ALA A 126 -2.38 4.59 11.19
C ALA A 126 -1.50 5.57 11.99
N GLY A 127 -2.00 6.08 13.11
CA GLY A 127 -1.24 6.92 14.04
C GLY A 127 -0.06 6.17 14.65
N TYR A 128 -0.26 4.93 15.09
CA TYR A 128 0.80 4.07 15.59
C TYR A 128 1.87 3.84 14.53
N GLN A 129 1.51 3.43 13.30
CA GLN A 129 2.46 3.24 12.21
C GLN A 129 3.24 4.53 11.89
N LYS A 130 2.59 5.69 11.96
CA LYS A 130 3.23 6.97 11.62
C LYS A 130 4.23 7.45 12.67
N PHE A 131 3.92 7.26 13.95
CA PHE A 131 4.63 7.95 15.04
C PHE A 131 5.38 7.01 15.99
N LEU A 132 4.99 5.74 16.08
CA LEU A 132 5.46 4.83 17.14
C LEU A 132 6.11 3.55 16.60
N GLU A 133 5.63 3.00 15.49
CA GLU A 133 6.08 1.69 14.98
C GLU A 133 7.60 1.65 14.72
N ASN A 134 8.28 0.78 15.47
CA ASN A 134 9.72 0.52 15.41
C ASN A 134 10.07 -0.71 16.26
N ASP A 135 11.34 -1.09 16.33
CA ASP A 135 11.77 -2.33 17.02
C ASP A 135 11.58 -2.26 18.56
N PHE A 136 11.47 -1.05 19.13
CA PHE A 136 11.21 -0.87 20.56
C PHE A 136 9.71 -0.98 20.89
N TRP A 137 8.84 -0.30 20.13
CA TRP A 137 7.39 -0.31 20.40
C TRP A 137 6.65 -1.49 19.76
N GLY A 138 7.29 -2.18 18.82
CA GLY A 138 6.71 -3.29 18.06
C GLY A 138 6.54 -2.96 16.58
N LEU A 139 6.65 -3.99 15.75
CA LEU A 139 6.29 -3.93 14.33
C LEU A 139 4.93 -4.60 14.14
N THR A 140 4.05 -3.96 13.39
CA THR A 140 2.79 -4.59 12.97
C THR A 140 3.08 -5.85 12.14
N ASN A 141 2.13 -6.78 12.10
CA ASN A 141 2.33 -8.04 11.36
C ASN A 141 2.56 -7.79 9.86
N SER A 142 1.97 -6.75 9.26
CA SER A 142 2.26 -6.36 7.86
C SER A 142 3.70 -5.87 7.67
N THR A 143 4.24 -5.10 8.61
CA THR A 143 5.63 -4.63 8.52
C THR A 143 6.60 -5.79 8.69
N GLN A 144 6.28 -6.76 9.55
CA GLN A 144 7.06 -7.99 9.69
C GLN A 144 7.04 -8.82 8.38
N GLU A 145 5.87 -9.00 7.76
CA GLU A 145 5.75 -9.69 6.46
C GLU A 145 6.54 -8.96 5.36
N ALA A 146 6.45 -7.63 5.27
CA ALA A 146 7.22 -6.85 4.30
C ALA A 146 8.74 -7.01 4.52
N LYS A 147 9.19 -6.98 5.78
CA LYS A 147 10.59 -7.17 6.16
C LYS A 147 11.11 -8.56 5.82
N ASP A 148 10.30 -9.57 6.06
CA ASP A 148 10.62 -10.94 5.67
C ASP A 148 10.74 -11.08 4.14
N LEU A 149 9.81 -10.49 3.37
CA LEU A 149 9.88 -10.46 1.91
C LEU A 149 11.16 -9.77 1.39
N MET A 150 11.52 -8.62 1.96
CA MET A 150 12.78 -7.94 1.62
C MET A 150 14.00 -8.78 1.99
N SER A 151 14.00 -9.47 3.12
CA SER A 151 15.11 -10.35 3.51
C SER A 151 15.32 -11.50 2.53
N ARG A 152 14.23 -12.06 1.99
CA ARG A 152 14.28 -13.21 1.06
C ARG A 152 14.59 -12.80 -0.37
N TYR A 153 13.93 -11.75 -0.85
CA TYR A 153 13.90 -11.41 -2.28
C TYR A 153 14.61 -10.10 -2.60
N GLY A 154 15.01 -9.30 -1.62
CA GLY A 154 15.51 -7.95 -1.88
C GLY A 154 16.81 -7.88 -2.68
N ASN A 155 17.66 -8.89 -2.56
CA ASN A 155 18.89 -9.00 -3.37
C ASN A 155 18.71 -9.77 -4.68
N THR A 156 17.66 -10.59 -4.81
CA THR A 156 17.41 -11.40 -6.01
C THR A 156 16.49 -10.69 -7.00
N GLY A 157 15.52 -9.91 -6.51
CA GLY A 157 14.60 -9.12 -7.31
C GLY A 157 13.27 -8.95 -6.59
N LEU A 158 13.00 -7.73 -6.11
CA LEU A 158 11.77 -7.39 -5.40
C LEU A 158 11.27 -6.02 -5.84
N HIS A 159 9.96 -5.91 -6.02
CA HIS A 159 9.27 -4.64 -6.21
C HIS A 159 8.19 -4.47 -5.16
N PHE A 160 8.14 -3.31 -4.52
CA PHE A 160 7.02 -2.91 -3.68
C PHE A 160 6.25 -1.75 -4.29
N ASP A 161 4.96 -1.94 -4.51
CA ASP A 161 4.01 -0.83 -4.65
C ASP A 161 3.37 -0.57 -3.30
N ALA A 162 3.31 0.68 -2.86
CA ALA A 162 2.73 1.02 -1.56
C ALA A 162 1.79 2.23 -1.66
N HIS A 163 0.52 2.00 -1.36
CA HIS A 163 -0.51 3.04 -1.42
C HIS A 163 -0.81 3.61 -0.03
N SER A 164 -0.94 4.93 0.08
CA SER A 164 -1.43 5.58 1.30
C SER A 164 -0.65 5.16 2.57
N ARG A 165 -1.33 4.57 3.56
CA ARG A 165 -0.74 3.98 4.78
C ARG A 165 0.26 2.86 4.47
N GLY A 166 0.09 2.09 3.40
CA GLY A 166 1.02 1.04 3.00
C GLY A 166 2.45 1.55 2.79
N SER A 167 2.62 2.82 2.42
CA SER A 167 3.94 3.46 2.37
C SER A 167 4.64 3.55 3.74
N LEU A 168 3.87 3.63 4.84
CA LEU A 168 4.41 3.56 6.20
C LEU A 168 4.86 2.14 6.55
N THR A 169 4.14 1.11 6.10
CA THR A 169 4.59 -0.29 6.23
C THR A 169 5.95 -0.48 5.56
N GLY A 170 6.11 0.00 4.32
CA GLY A 170 7.41 -0.05 3.61
C GLY A 170 8.49 0.80 4.29
N PHE A 171 8.15 1.99 4.79
CA PHE A 171 9.08 2.85 5.52
C PHE A 171 9.55 2.20 6.84
N ASN A 172 8.63 1.68 7.64
CA ASN A 172 8.91 1.07 8.94
C ASN A 172 9.70 -0.23 8.79
N MET A 173 9.44 -1.01 7.74
CA MET A 173 10.26 -2.14 7.35
C MET A 173 11.73 -1.73 7.19
N MET A 174 12.01 -0.71 6.35
CA MET A 174 13.39 -0.28 6.11
C MET A 174 14.01 0.37 7.36
N ASN A 175 13.20 1.09 8.16
CA ASN A 175 13.65 1.69 9.40
C ASN A 175 13.99 0.64 10.48
N SER A 176 13.32 -0.51 10.49
CA SER A 176 13.63 -1.64 11.35
C SER A 176 14.99 -2.24 11.02
N PHE A 177 15.26 -2.57 9.75
CA PHE A 177 16.60 -3.03 9.35
C PHE A 177 17.71 -2.06 9.76
N LYS A 178 17.47 -0.75 9.62
CA LYS A 178 18.41 0.27 10.06
C LYS A 178 18.66 0.27 11.57
N GLN A 179 17.63 0.09 12.39
CA GLN A 179 17.76 -0.01 13.85
C GLN A 179 18.54 -1.26 14.27
N GLU A 180 18.36 -2.36 13.55
CA GLU A 180 19.12 -3.60 13.74
C GLU A 180 20.56 -3.53 13.20
N GLY A 181 20.91 -2.46 12.48
CA GLY A 181 22.21 -2.32 11.82
C GLY A 181 22.38 -3.20 10.58
N VAL A 182 21.29 -3.71 10.01
CA VAL A 182 21.27 -4.57 8.82
C VAL A 182 21.28 -3.71 7.55
N ASN A 183 22.25 -3.97 6.69
CA ASN A 183 22.41 -3.35 5.37
C ASN A 183 22.65 -4.43 4.30
N ASP A 184 22.73 -4.01 3.02
CA ASP A 184 22.96 -4.90 1.87
C ASP A 184 21.93 -6.04 1.70
N VAL A 185 20.67 -5.80 2.11
CA VAL A 185 19.55 -6.75 1.94
C VAL A 185 18.60 -6.39 0.80
N ALA A 186 18.70 -5.17 0.27
CA ALA A 186 17.77 -4.61 -0.72
C ALA A 186 18.44 -4.21 -2.05
N GLY A 187 19.54 -4.87 -2.43
CA GLY A 187 20.38 -4.46 -3.57
C GLY A 187 19.69 -4.47 -4.93
N ASN A 188 18.67 -5.32 -5.11
CA ASN A 188 17.83 -5.41 -6.31
C ASN A 188 16.35 -5.05 -6.03
N THR A 189 16.11 -4.32 -4.93
CA THR A 189 14.76 -3.88 -4.55
C THR A 189 14.42 -2.53 -5.14
N THR A 190 13.24 -2.44 -5.74
CA THR A 190 12.64 -1.17 -6.19
C THR A 190 11.35 -0.92 -5.42
N ILE A 191 11.01 0.34 -5.17
CA ILE A 191 9.82 0.71 -4.41
C ILE A 191 9.14 1.91 -5.08
N SER A 192 7.83 1.84 -5.21
CA SER A 192 6.95 2.89 -5.73
C SER A 192 5.89 3.24 -4.70
N PHE A 193 5.76 4.53 -4.40
CA PHE A 193 4.83 5.08 -3.42
C PHE A 193 3.73 5.89 -4.11
N HIS A 194 2.48 5.51 -3.87
CA HIS A 194 1.28 6.11 -4.45
C HIS A 194 0.47 6.81 -3.36
N GLY A 195 0.40 8.14 -3.40
CA GLY A 195 -0.27 8.95 -2.38
C GLY A 195 0.27 8.71 -0.96
N PRO A 196 1.59 8.62 -0.74
CA PRO A 196 2.16 8.05 0.48
C PRO A 196 1.93 8.90 1.74
N ALA A 197 1.51 8.26 2.82
CA ALA A 197 1.57 8.82 4.17
C ALA A 197 3.00 8.86 4.75
N ALA A 198 3.94 8.11 4.17
CA ALA A 198 5.38 8.19 4.46
C ALA A 198 6.03 9.37 3.73
N ASN A 199 7.14 9.87 4.27
CA ASN A 199 7.96 10.86 3.56
C ASN A 199 8.90 10.16 2.58
N VAL A 200 8.76 10.46 1.29
CA VAL A 200 9.47 9.78 0.19
C VAL A 200 10.98 10.01 0.26
N LEU A 201 11.42 11.23 0.60
CA LEU A 201 12.85 11.56 0.70
C LEU A 201 13.51 10.81 1.88
N SER A 202 12.82 10.74 3.03
CA SER A 202 13.30 9.93 4.14
C SER A 202 13.33 8.44 3.80
N ALA A 203 12.31 7.95 3.09
CA ALA A 203 12.23 6.56 2.63
C ALA A 203 13.36 6.22 1.64
N SER A 204 13.72 7.12 0.73
CA SER A 204 14.82 6.89 -0.21
C SER A 204 16.18 6.84 0.49
N GLY A 205 16.38 7.64 1.55
CA GLY A 205 17.55 7.53 2.42
C GLY A 205 17.63 6.20 3.16
N LEU A 206 16.49 5.67 3.61
CA LEU A 206 16.42 4.33 4.21
C LEU A 206 16.72 3.23 3.18
N LEU A 207 16.14 3.30 1.98
CA LEU A 207 16.44 2.37 0.89
C LEU A 207 17.93 2.40 0.53
N GLY A 208 18.52 3.59 0.46
CA GLY A 208 19.97 3.78 0.28
C GLY A 208 20.78 3.06 1.35
N TYR A 209 20.37 3.13 2.61
CA TYR A 209 21.02 2.39 3.69
C TYR A 209 20.86 0.87 3.53
N VAL A 210 19.62 0.37 3.43
CA VAL A 210 19.35 -1.08 3.43
C VAL A 210 19.82 -1.78 2.15
N SER A 211 20.02 -1.05 1.06
CA SER A 211 20.57 -1.57 -0.20
C SER A 211 22.11 -1.48 -0.29
N GLY A 212 22.78 -0.89 0.71
CA GLY A 212 24.22 -0.61 0.62
C GLY A 212 24.56 0.43 -0.47
N GLY A 213 23.64 1.35 -0.74
CA GLY A 213 23.78 2.42 -1.74
C GLY A 213 23.45 2.02 -3.18
N LYS A 214 23.02 0.77 -3.41
CA LYS A 214 22.68 0.26 -4.75
C LYS A 214 21.35 0.81 -5.27
N GLN A 215 20.44 1.15 -4.35
CA GLN A 215 19.10 1.66 -4.65
C GLN A 215 18.88 2.92 -3.82
N THR A 216 18.64 4.05 -4.47
CA THR A 216 18.56 5.37 -3.78
C THR A 216 17.35 6.19 -4.19
N SER A 217 16.45 5.61 -4.97
CA SER A 217 15.27 6.26 -5.51
C SER A 217 14.01 5.48 -5.13
N ILE A 218 12.95 6.22 -4.82
CA ILE A 218 11.61 5.70 -4.59
C ILE A 218 10.75 6.32 -5.67
N GLY A 219 10.05 5.50 -6.46
CA GLY A 219 9.05 5.99 -7.39
C GLY A 219 7.97 6.74 -6.63
N PHE A 220 7.54 7.90 -7.13
CA PHE A 220 6.59 8.74 -6.42
C PHE A 220 5.46 9.20 -7.33
N ASP A 221 4.23 8.85 -6.97
CA ASP A 221 3.01 9.34 -7.59
C ASP A 221 2.15 10.05 -6.53
N GLY A 222 2.12 11.38 -6.59
CA GLY A 222 1.49 12.19 -5.56
C GLY A 222 0.77 13.39 -6.16
N HIS A 223 -0.51 13.56 -5.80
CA HIS A 223 -1.33 14.64 -6.33
C HIS A 223 -1.30 15.89 -5.45
N ARG A 224 -1.31 17.09 -6.06
CA ARG A 224 -1.26 18.39 -5.36
C ARG A 224 -2.32 18.55 -4.27
N TYR A 225 -3.50 17.97 -4.48
CA TYR A 225 -4.65 18.10 -3.60
C TYR A 225 -4.90 16.86 -2.72
N ASP A 226 -4.00 15.87 -2.74
CA ASP A 226 -4.04 14.77 -1.78
C ASP A 226 -3.43 15.21 -0.43
N PHE A 227 -4.24 15.41 0.60
CA PHE A 227 -3.74 15.82 1.91
C PHE A 227 -2.94 14.72 2.62
N VAL A 228 -3.16 13.44 2.28
CA VAL A 228 -2.41 12.32 2.87
C VAL A 228 -0.96 12.44 2.43
N SER A 229 -0.71 12.53 1.13
CA SER A 229 0.64 12.72 0.62
C SER A 229 1.26 14.06 1.03
N ARG A 230 0.50 15.16 0.89
CA ARG A 230 1.03 16.52 1.04
C ARG A 230 1.25 16.95 2.48
N ILE A 231 0.35 16.57 3.38
CA ILE A 231 0.35 17.05 4.77
C ILE A 231 0.84 15.95 5.71
N ILE A 232 0.28 14.75 5.64
CA ILE A 232 0.67 13.64 6.52
C ILE A 232 2.06 13.11 6.12
N GLY A 233 2.30 12.89 4.83
CA GLY A 233 3.60 12.50 4.30
C GLY A 233 4.61 13.64 4.22
N GLY A 234 4.14 14.89 4.15
CA GLY A 234 4.99 16.07 3.96
C GLY A 234 5.70 16.07 2.61
N ASN A 235 5.10 15.45 1.58
CA ASN A 235 5.72 15.25 0.28
C ASN A 235 5.42 16.40 -0.69
N GLY A 236 6.19 16.43 -1.78
CA GLY A 236 5.91 17.19 -3.01
C GLY A 236 4.61 16.76 -3.70
N TYR A 237 4.47 17.10 -4.97
CA TYR A 237 3.46 16.51 -5.87
C TYR A 237 4.06 16.44 -7.26
N THR A 238 3.56 15.50 -8.07
CA THR A 238 3.99 15.28 -9.45
C THR A 238 2.95 15.79 -10.46
N TYR A 239 1.70 15.96 -10.05
CA TYR A 239 0.62 16.47 -10.89
C TYR A 239 -0.53 17.10 -10.10
N GLU A 240 -1.42 17.82 -10.79
CA GLU A 240 -2.43 18.68 -10.16
C GLU A 240 -3.77 18.79 -10.90
N THR A 241 -3.99 17.97 -11.92
CA THR A 241 -5.23 18.00 -12.71
C THR A 241 -6.44 17.66 -11.83
N VAL A 242 -7.45 18.52 -11.86
CA VAL A 242 -8.70 18.33 -11.10
C VAL A 242 -9.92 18.71 -11.93
N PRO A 243 -11.12 18.23 -11.58
CA PRO A 243 -12.35 18.62 -12.26
C PRO A 243 -12.59 20.13 -12.21
N VAL A 244 -13.19 20.69 -13.26
CA VAL A 244 -13.51 22.12 -13.34
C VAL A 244 -14.36 22.55 -12.13
N GLY A 245 -13.97 23.66 -11.50
CA GLY A 245 -14.65 24.19 -10.30
C GLY A 245 -14.30 23.49 -8.99
N SER A 246 -13.34 22.55 -9.02
CA SER A 246 -12.72 22.00 -7.81
C SER A 246 -11.85 23.04 -7.10
N THR A 247 -11.77 22.90 -5.78
CA THR A 247 -10.92 23.71 -4.91
C THR A 247 -10.19 22.77 -3.95
N ARG A 248 -9.11 23.24 -3.33
CA ARG A 248 -8.37 22.42 -2.33
C ARG A 248 -9.29 21.80 -1.28
N TRP A 249 -10.23 22.56 -0.74
CA TRP A 249 -11.16 22.07 0.28
C TRP A 249 -12.14 21.02 -0.25
N LYS A 250 -12.63 21.20 -1.49
CA LYS A 250 -13.50 20.19 -2.14
C LYS A 250 -12.74 18.89 -2.37
N GLU A 251 -11.49 18.97 -2.81
CA GLU A 251 -10.67 17.78 -3.03
C GLU A 251 -10.31 17.08 -1.73
N TRP A 252 -9.96 17.82 -0.67
CA TRP A 252 -9.72 17.21 0.65
C TRP A 252 -10.95 16.50 1.19
N TRP A 253 -12.14 17.11 1.01
CA TRP A 253 -13.39 16.45 1.34
C TRP A 253 -13.60 15.18 0.52
N ARG A 254 -13.28 15.19 -0.78
CA ARG A 254 -13.36 13.99 -1.64
C ARG A 254 -12.38 12.91 -1.21
N VAL A 255 -11.15 13.25 -0.83
CA VAL A 255 -10.19 12.26 -0.30
C VAL A 255 -10.77 11.51 0.90
N ALA A 256 -11.55 12.18 1.76
CA ALA A 256 -12.16 11.56 2.94
C ALA A 256 -13.49 10.84 2.69
N THR A 257 -14.22 11.17 1.61
CA THR A 257 -15.63 10.76 1.46
C THR A 257 -15.99 10.15 0.11
N ASN A 258 -15.09 10.21 -0.86
CA ASN A 258 -15.36 9.77 -2.21
C ASN A 258 -14.34 8.71 -2.65
N PRO A 259 -14.80 7.54 -3.15
CA PRO A 259 -13.90 6.51 -3.66
C PRO A 259 -13.08 7.00 -4.86
N ILE A 260 -13.51 8.06 -5.56
CA ILE A 260 -12.85 8.63 -6.73
C ILE A 260 -12.33 10.03 -6.35
N SER A 261 -11.09 10.06 -5.86
CA SER A 261 -10.45 11.26 -5.32
C SER A 261 -9.02 11.39 -5.85
N SER A 262 -8.39 12.54 -5.58
CA SER A 262 -6.96 12.73 -5.83
C SER A 262 -6.03 11.76 -5.08
N HIS A 263 -6.54 11.02 -4.10
CA HIS A 263 -5.75 10.06 -3.32
C HIS A 263 -5.89 8.62 -3.82
N THR A 264 -6.99 8.30 -4.50
CA THR A 264 -7.26 6.95 -5.02
C THR A 264 -7.06 6.84 -6.52
N CYS A 265 -7.14 7.96 -7.25
CA CYS A 265 -6.89 8.08 -8.68
C CYS A 265 -5.40 8.31 -9.00
N LEU A 266 -4.58 7.36 -8.59
CA LEU A 266 -3.13 7.27 -8.80
C LEU A 266 -2.81 6.01 -9.61
N GLY A 267 -1.64 5.91 -10.23
CA GLY A 267 -1.31 4.81 -11.14
C GLY A 267 -2.36 4.58 -12.25
N ASN A 268 -2.63 3.32 -12.59
CA ASN A 268 -3.53 2.90 -13.66
C ASN A 268 -4.95 2.57 -13.14
N ALA A 269 -5.58 3.51 -12.42
CA ALA A 269 -6.85 3.29 -11.72
C ALA A 269 -8.04 3.00 -12.65
N SER A 270 -8.54 3.99 -13.40
CA SER A 270 -9.67 3.81 -14.31
C SER A 270 -9.81 4.99 -15.26
N ASP A 271 -10.54 4.82 -16.37
CA ASP A 271 -10.87 5.92 -17.29
C ASP A 271 -11.54 7.10 -16.59
N LYS A 272 -12.35 6.82 -15.56
CA LYS A 272 -13.02 7.86 -14.76
C LYS A 272 -12.01 8.64 -13.91
N CYS A 273 -11.00 7.97 -13.37
CA CYS A 273 -9.88 8.61 -12.71
C CYS A 273 -9.08 9.46 -13.70
N THR A 274 -8.70 8.89 -14.86
CA THR A 274 -7.96 9.61 -15.90
C THR A 274 -8.68 10.85 -16.39
N TRP A 275 -9.99 10.76 -16.61
CA TRP A 275 -10.81 11.89 -17.05
C TRP A 275 -10.90 13.00 -15.99
N ARG A 276 -10.94 12.65 -14.69
CA ARG A 276 -11.09 13.63 -13.60
C ARG A 276 -9.79 14.23 -13.13
N TYR A 277 -8.75 13.41 -13.02
CA TYR A 277 -7.50 13.75 -12.34
C TYR A 277 -6.28 13.65 -13.27
N GLY A 278 -6.48 13.39 -14.56
CA GLY A 278 -5.40 13.15 -15.51
C GLY A 278 -4.77 11.76 -15.34
N THR A 279 -3.82 11.46 -16.20
CA THR A 279 -2.97 10.28 -16.04
C THR A 279 -2.05 10.45 -14.85
N SER A 280 -1.75 9.36 -14.15
CA SER A 280 -0.71 9.32 -13.13
C SER A 280 0.63 9.86 -13.68
N HIS A 281 1.38 10.55 -12.82
CA HIS A 281 2.73 11.02 -13.10
C HIS A 281 3.66 10.39 -12.07
N LEU A 282 3.88 9.08 -12.18
CA LEU A 282 4.94 8.41 -11.44
C LEU A 282 6.28 8.97 -11.89
N GLU A 283 6.85 9.86 -11.08
CA GLU A 283 8.17 10.44 -11.30
C GLU A 283 9.24 9.57 -10.63
N GLN A 284 10.45 9.60 -11.19
CA GLN A 284 11.60 8.78 -10.77
C GLN A 284 11.29 7.29 -10.87
N LYS A 285 11.21 6.77 -12.10
CA LYS A 285 11.26 5.31 -12.32
C LYS A 285 12.62 4.82 -11.83
N PRO A 286 12.70 3.98 -10.78
CA PRO A 286 13.96 3.39 -10.37
C PRO A 286 14.50 2.42 -11.44
#